data_AF-A0A7S6SDH0-F1
#
_entry.id   AF-A0A7S6SDH0-F1
#
_cell.length_a   1.000
_cell.length_b   1.000
_cell.length_c   1.000
_cell.angle_alpha   90.00
_cell.angle_beta   90.00
_cell.angle_gamma   90.00
#
_symmetry.space_group_name_H-M   'P 1'
#
loop_
_entity.id
_entity.type
_entity.pdbx_description
1 polymer ?
#
loop_
_entity_poly.entity_id
_entity_poly.type
_entity_poly.pdbx_seq_one_letter_code
_entity_poly.pdbx_strand_id
1 'polypeptide(L)'
;MNRENRYDSLFRYYGELNGVDWLLLKAQVRAESGFNPDAVSPAGAVGLSQFMKNTWKEWGDGKPGVNPVPPDVSYDPRDPEDAIRAQAAYMSWLKRQFGGDIRLSLAAYNCGIGRVMKLAADKTYRSIQLKLPRETKDYIARVSAFYEEYIQEQTKRRESTHAV
;
A
#
# COMPACT_ATOMS: atom_id res chain seq x y z
N MET A 1 7.31 -16.44 -16.86
CA MET A 1 6.24 -15.87 -16.01
C MET A 1 6.81 -14.65 -15.31
N ASN A 2 6.26 -13.45 -15.51
CA ASN A 2 6.75 -12.24 -14.87
C ASN A 2 6.59 -12.39 -13.34
N ARG A 3 7.69 -12.32 -12.58
CA ARG A 3 7.69 -12.47 -11.11
C ARG A 3 6.77 -11.45 -10.42
N GLU A 4 6.58 -10.28 -11.04
CA GLU A 4 5.71 -9.22 -10.51
C GLU A 4 4.22 -9.59 -10.52
N ASN A 5 3.79 -10.58 -11.31
CA ASN A 5 2.37 -10.95 -11.42
C ASN A 5 1.97 -12.09 -10.48
N ARG A 6 2.91 -12.61 -9.67
CA ARG A 6 2.68 -13.75 -8.77
C ARG A 6 1.52 -13.53 -7.79
N TYR A 7 1.33 -12.28 -7.36
CA TYR A 7 0.35 -11.91 -6.33
C TYR A 7 -0.85 -11.15 -6.89
N ASP A 8 -1.03 -11.09 -8.22
CA ASP A 8 -2.10 -10.31 -8.86
C ASP A 8 -3.50 -10.72 -8.38
N SER A 9 -3.74 -12.01 -8.13
CA SER A 9 -5.02 -12.50 -7.60
C SER A 9 -5.30 -11.96 -6.20
N LEU A 10 -4.28 -11.94 -5.33
CA LEU A 10 -4.38 -11.40 -3.97
C LEU A 10 -4.62 -9.89 -3.99
N PHE A 11 -3.87 -9.15 -4.82
CA PHE A 11 -4.08 -7.71 -4.97
C PHE A 11 -5.49 -7.39 -5.45
N ARG A 12 -6.01 -8.14 -6.43
CA ARG A 12 -7.38 -7.95 -6.92
C ARG A 12 -8.40 -8.23 -5.85
N TYR A 13 -8.30 -9.39 -5.19
CA TYR A 13 -9.24 -9.81 -4.16
C TYR A 13 -9.30 -8.81 -2.99
N TYR A 14 -8.15 -8.51 -2.39
CA TYR A 14 -8.11 -7.61 -1.23
C TYR A 14 -8.32 -6.14 -1.62
N GLY A 15 -7.90 -5.74 -2.83
CA GLY A 15 -8.18 -4.41 -3.36
C GLY A 15 -9.68 -4.18 -3.54
N GLU A 16 -10.38 -5.12 -4.17
CA GLU A 16 -11.84 -5.08 -4.35
C GLU A 16 -12.57 -5.03 -3.01
N LEU A 17 -12.23 -5.93 -2.09
CA LEU A 17 -12.83 -6.01 -0.75
C LEU A 17 -12.70 -4.68 0.03
N ASN A 18 -11.63 -3.92 -0.20
CA ASN A 18 -11.32 -2.70 0.55
C ASN A 18 -11.57 -1.40 -0.23
N GLY A 19 -12.05 -1.46 -1.47
CA GLY A 19 -12.23 -0.27 -2.33
C GLY A 19 -10.92 0.44 -2.65
N VAL A 20 -9.83 -0.32 -2.85
CA VAL A 20 -8.51 0.18 -3.26
C VAL A 20 -8.15 -0.43 -4.60
N ASP A 21 -7.68 0.39 -5.54
CA ASP A 21 -7.23 -0.11 -6.84
C ASP A 21 -6.08 -1.12 -6.63
N TRP A 22 -6.25 -2.33 -7.15
CA TRP A 22 -5.28 -3.41 -6.99
C TRP A 22 -3.92 -3.08 -7.64
N LEU A 23 -3.91 -2.25 -8.69
CA LEU A 23 -2.68 -1.79 -9.32
C LEU A 23 -1.92 -0.82 -8.39
N LEU A 24 -2.63 -0.05 -7.56
CA LEU A 24 -2.00 0.83 -6.57
C LEU A 24 -1.33 0.00 -5.46
N LEU A 25 -2.01 -1.04 -4.96
CA LEU A 25 -1.44 -1.96 -3.98
C LEU A 25 -0.19 -2.66 -4.52
N LYS A 26 -0.26 -3.13 -5.77
CA LYS A 26 0.88 -3.73 -6.48
C LYS A 26 2.04 -2.75 -6.64
N ALA A 27 1.76 -1.51 -7.03
CA ALA A 27 2.75 -0.45 -7.16
C ALA A 27 3.43 -0.12 -5.83
N GLN A 28 2.67 -0.11 -4.73
CA GLN A 28 3.24 0.02 -3.38
C GLN A 28 4.20 -1.13 -3.07
N VAL A 29 3.79 -2.40 -3.24
CA VAL A 29 4.68 -3.55 -2.94
C VAL A 29 5.96 -3.52 -3.78
N ARG A 30 5.89 -3.13 -5.06
CA ARG A 30 7.08 -2.94 -5.89
C ARG A 30 8.01 -1.87 -5.32
N ALA A 31 7.46 -0.75 -4.83
CA ALA A 31 8.24 0.32 -4.21
C ALA A 31 8.77 -0.04 -2.81
N GLU A 32 8.07 -0.86 -2.04
CA GLU A 32 8.45 -1.22 -0.68
C GLU A 32 9.55 -2.29 -0.65
N SER A 33 9.35 -3.39 -1.36
CA SER A 33 10.20 -4.58 -1.24
C SER A 33 10.71 -5.15 -2.57
N GLY A 34 10.23 -4.62 -3.70
CA GLY A 34 10.45 -5.25 -5.00
C GLY A 34 9.89 -6.67 -5.07
N PHE A 35 8.78 -6.92 -4.35
CA PHE A 35 8.13 -8.23 -4.21
C PHE A 35 8.95 -9.28 -3.43
N ASN A 36 9.85 -8.85 -2.54
CA ASN A 36 10.58 -9.76 -1.65
C ASN A 36 9.84 -9.95 -0.31
N PRO A 37 9.25 -11.13 -0.03
CA PRO A 37 8.53 -11.38 1.22
C PRO A 37 9.43 -11.41 2.45
N ASP A 38 10.74 -11.62 2.27
CA ASP A 38 11.72 -11.67 3.36
C ASP A 38 12.42 -10.32 3.59
N ALA A 39 11.98 -9.26 2.90
CA ALA A 39 12.60 -7.94 3.01
C ALA A 39 12.49 -7.39 4.44
N VAL A 40 13.61 -6.87 4.96
CA VAL A 40 13.68 -6.16 6.23
C VAL A 40 14.42 -4.84 6.03
N SER A 41 13.77 -3.71 6.32
CA SER A 41 14.42 -2.40 6.23
C SER A 41 15.37 -2.15 7.42
N PRO A 42 16.30 -1.19 7.30
CA PRO A 42 17.14 -0.77 8.43
C PRO A 42 16.34 -0.26 9.64
N ALA A 43 15.12 0.24 9.42
CA ALA A 43 14.21 0.68 10.49
C ALA A 43 13.39 -0.47 11.10
N GLY A 44 13.47 -1.68 10.55
CA GLY A 44 12.74 -2.86 11.02
C GLY A 44 11.37 -3.06 10.40
N ALA A 45 11.11 -2.47 9.23
CA ALA A 45 9.92 -2.76 8.44
C ALA A 45 10.05 -4.14 7.79
N VAL A 46 9.00 -4.96 7.76
CA VAL A 46 9.07 -6.38 7.35
C VAL A 46 8.09 -6.68 6.22
N GLY A 47 8.51 -7.54 5.30
CA GLY A 47 7.61 -8.20 4.35
C GLY A 47 7.38 -7.46 3.05
N LEU A 48 6.45 -7.99 2.24
CA LEU A 48 6.09 -7.41 0.94
C LEU A 48 5.70 -5.93 1.04
N SER A 49 4.92 -5.61 2.07
CA SER A 49 4.34 -4.28 2.28
C SER A 49 5.10 -3.45 3.32
N GLN A 50 6.26 -3.92 3.78
CA GLN A 50 7.16 -3.22 4.70
C GLN A 50 6.43 -2.63 5.93
N PHE A 51 5.72 -3.49 6.66
CA PHE A 51 5.04 -3.05 7.88
C PHE A 51 6.01 -2.85 9.04
N MET A 52 5.91 -1.69 9.69
CA MET A 52 6.50 -1.47 11.01
C MET A 52 5.71 -2.22 12.08
N LYS A 53 6.40 -2.70 13.12
CA LYS A 53 5.80 -3.49 14.21
C LYS A 53 4.50 -2.91 14.78
N ASN A 54 4.46 -1.60 15.04
CA ASN A 54 3.26 -0.97 15.61
C ASN A 54 2.10 -0.94 14.62
N THR A 55 2.37 -0.71 13.33
CA THR A 55 1.34 -0.74 12.29
C THR A 55 0.85 -2.18 12.07
N TRP A 56 1.76 -3.17 12.09
CA TRP A 56 1.39 -4.58 11.99
C TRP A 56 0.43 -5.02 13.10
N LYS A 57 0.68 -4.60 14.34
CA LYS A 57 -0.23 -4.87 15.46
C LYS A 57 -1.65 -4.37 15.23
N GLU A 58 -1.83 -3.27 14.50
CA GLU A 58 -3.16 -2.72 14.26
C GLU A 58 -3.84 -3.30 13.02
N TRP A 59 -3.05 -3.64 11.99
CA TRP A 59 -3.56 -3.96 10.64
C TRP A 59 -3.30 -5.39 10.21
N GLY A 60 -2.18 -5.99 10.62
CA GLY A 60 -1.86 -7.41 10.44
C GLY A 60 -2.58 -8.25 11.48
N ASP A 61 -2.20 -8.10 12.75
CA ASP A 61 -2.80 -8.82 13.89
C ASP A 61 -4.23 -8.37 14.20
N GLY A 62 -4.65 -7.25 13.60
CA GLY A 62 -5.98 -6.68 13.75
C GLY A 62 -6.17 -5.92 15.06
N LYS A 63 -7.16 -5.02 15.02
CA LYS A 63 -7.54 -4.16 16.16
C LYS A 63 -9.06 -4.11 16.25
N PRO A 64 -9.66 -4.51 17.38
CA PRO A 64 -11.10 -4.43 17.58
C PRO A 64 -11.66 -3.04 17.24
N GLY A 65 -12.73 -3.00 16.45
CA GLY A 65 -13.39 -1.76 16.01
C GLY A 65 -12.67 -1.00 14.88
N VAL A 66 -11.48 -1.41 14.46
CA VAL A 66 -10.72 -0.76 13.36
C VAL A 66 -10.51 -1.74 12.20
N ASN A 67 -9.92 -2.90 12.48
CA ASN A 67 -9.69 -3.99 11.53
C ASN A 67 -9.75 -5.32 12.30
N PRO A 68 -10.96 -5.76 12.70
CA PRO A 68 -11.09 -6.98 13.48
C PRO A 68 -10.69 -8.20 12.64
N VAL A 69 -9.94 -9.11 13.26
CA VAL A 69 -9.60 -10.42 12.72
C VAL A 69 -9.99 -11.50 13.74
N PRO A 70 -10.17 -12.76 13.33
CA PRO A 70 -10.47 -13.84 14.27
C PRO A 70 -9.38 -13.96 15.35
N PRO A 71 -9.75 -14.10 16.65
CA PRO A 71 -8.81 -14.05 17.77
C PRO A 71 -7.86 -15.24 17.87
N ASP A 72 -8.15 -16.31 17.13
CA ASP A 72 -7.42 -17.58 17.08
C ASP A 72 -6.52 -17.71 15.84
N VAL A 73 -6.40 -16.66 15.03
CA VAL A 73 -5.56 -16.63 13.84
C VAL A 73 -4.30 -15.79 14.11
N SER A 74 -3.13 -16.40 13.87
CA SER A 74 -1.84 -15.69 13.88
C SER A 74 -1.46 -15.34 12.46
N TYR A 75 -1.13 -14.07 12.22
CA TYR A 75 -0.70 -13.56 10.93
C TYR A 75 0.81 -13.28 10.92
N ASP A 76 1.46 -13.39 9.76
CA ASP A 76 2.89 -13.12 9.57
C ASP A 76 3.12 -12.02 8.52
N PRO A 77 3.87 -10.94 8.81
CA PRO A 77 4.20 -9.93 7.80
C PRO A 77 5.03 -10.47 6.62
N ARG A 78 5.68 -11.64 6.77
CA ARG A 78 6.39 -12.32 5.67
C ARG A 78 5.48 -13.19 4.83
N ASP A 79 4.30 -13.56 5.31
CA ASP A 79 3.32 -14.23 4.48
C ASP A 79 2.72 -13.23 3.47
N PRO A 80 2.82 -13.51 2.15
CA PRO A 80 2.32 -12.59 1.13
C PRO A 80 0.83 -12.25 1.25
N GLU A 81 -0.01 -13.22 1.60
CA GLU A 81 -1.45 -13.02 1.69
C GLU A 81 -1.79 -12.15 2.90
N ASP A 82 -1.18 -12.44 4.05
CA ASP A 82 -1.37 -11.65 5.27
C ASP A 82 -0.92 -10.20 5.10
N ALA A 83 0.25 -10.01 4.46
CA ALA A 83 0.78 -8.69 4.17
C ALA A 83 -0.14 -7.90 3.23
N ILE A 84 -0.62 -8.50 2.14
CA ILE A 84 -1.48 -7.82 1.16
C ILE A 84 -2.86 -7.52 1.74
N ARG A 85 -3.43 -8.44 2.55
CA ARG A 85 -4.68 -8.20 3.29
C ARG A 85 -4.55 -6.97 4.20
N ALA A 86 -3.50 -6.95 5.02
CA ALA A 86 -3.24 -5.84 5.94
C ALA A 86 -2.98 -4.53 5.19
N GLN A 87 -2.24 -4.59 4.08
CA GLN A 87 -1.94 -3.44 3.22
C GLN A 87 -3.21 -2.81 2.66
N ALA A 88 -4.10 -3.63 2.10
CA ALA A 88 -5.35 -3.15 1.52
C ALA A 88 -6.25 -2.48 2.58
N ALA A 89 -6.40 -3.10 3.74
CA ALA A 89 -7.16 -2.54 4.86
C ALA A 89 -6.57 -1.21 5.35
N TYR A 90 -5.25 -1.16 5.55
CA TYR A 90 -4.57 0.05 6.03
C TYR A 90 -4.66 1.19 5.00
N MET A 91 -4.41 0.89 3.72
CA MET A 91 -4.48 1.89 2.66
C MET A 91 -5.91 2.44 2.47
N SER A 92 -6.92 1.57 2.59
CA SER A 92 -8.33 1.99 2.57
C SER A 92 -8.64 2.94 3.72
N TRP A 93 -8.19 2.63 4.93
CA TRP A 93 -8.36 3.51 6.08
C TRP A 93 -7.65 4.85 5.90
N LEU A 94 -6.41 4.86 5.44
CA LEU A 94 -5.67 6.09 5.15
C LEU A 94 -6.39 6.95 4.10
N LYS A 95 -6.93 6.35 3.04
CA LYS A 95 -7.75 7.08 2.05
C LYS A 95 -8.93 7.79 2.71
N ARG A 96 -9.63 7.13 3.64
CA ARG A 96 -10.74 7.76 4.38
C ARG A 96 -10.27 8.93 5.24
N GLN A 97 -9.12 8.81 5.90
CA GLN A 97 -8.56 9.89 6.73
C GLN A 97 -8.21 11.14 5.93
N PHE A 98 -7.86 10.99 4.65
CA PHE A 98 -7.41 12.09 3.79
C PHE A 98 -8.39 12.41 2.66
N GLY A 99 -9.68 12.10 2.83
CA GLY A 99 -10.73 12.47 1.86
C GLY A 99 -10.51 11.90 0.45
N GLY A 100 -9.78 10.77 0.34
CA GLY A 100 -9.43 10.15 -0.93
C GLY A 100 -8.15 10.68 -1.60
N ASP A 101 -7.41 11.63 -1.00
CA ASP A 101 -6.12 12.09 -1.55
C ASP A 101 -5.08 10.97 -1.42
N ILE A 102 -4.87 10.26 -2.53
CA ILE A 102 -3.93 9.13 -2.63
C ILE A 102 -2.52 9.55 -2.22
N ARG A 103 -2.06 10.77 -2.54
CA ARG A 103 -0.68 11.18 -2.22
C ARG A 103 -0.50 11.43 -0.72
N LEU A 104 -1.51 11.99 -0.06
CA LEU A 104 -1.51 12.10 1.41
C LEU A 104 -1.58 10.72 2.07
N SER A 105 -2.39 9.80 1.53
CA SER A 105 -2.44 8.42 2.03
C SER A 105 -1.10 7.70 1.86
N LEU A 106 -0.44 7.80 0.71
CA LEU A 106 0.89 7.23 0.48
C LEU A 106 1.95 7.88 1.38
N ALA A 107 1.89 9.20 1.59
CA ALA A 107 2.76 9.88 2.53
C ALA A 107 2.57 9.33 3.96
N ALA A 108 1.32 9.13 4.38
CA ALA A 108 1.00 8.63 5.71
C ALA A 108 1.39 7.16 5.89
N TYR A 109 1.28 6.35 4.84
CA TYR A 109 1.73 4.97 4.81
C TYR A 109 3.24 4.89 5.09
N ASN A 110 4.03 5.67 4.35
CA ASN A 110 5.50 5.61 4.44
C ASN A 110 6.07 6.34 5.67
N CYS A 111 5.57 7.53 6.00
CA CYS A 111 6.18 8.37 7.03
C CYS A 111 5.39 8.46 8.35
N GLY A 112 4.30 7.69 8.43
CA GLY A 112 3.39 7.62 9.55
C GLY A 112 2.29 8.69 9.51
N ILE A 113 1.05 8.25 9.74
CA ILE A 113 -0.13 9.14 9.72
C ILE A 113 -0.02 10.31 10.69
N GLY A 114 0.56 10.12 11.89
CA GLY A 114 0.70 11.19 12.87
C GLY A 114 1.54 12.36 12.37
N ARG A 115 2.55 12.11 11.52
CA ARG A 115 3.33 13.17 10.88
C ARG A 115 2.49 13.91 9.85
N VAL A 116 1.77 13.18 9.01
CA VAL A 116 0.95 13.79 7.95
C VAL A 116 -0.21 14.59 8.55
N MET A 117 -0.92 14.07 9.55
CA MET A 117 -2.00 14.80 10.24
C MET A 117 -1.53 16.13 10.82
N LYS A 118 -0.35 16.16 11.47
CA LYS A 118 0.24 17.40 12.01
C LYS A 118 0.55 18.44 10.92
N LEU A 119 0.90 17.99 9.72
CA LEU A 119 1.22 18.87 8.59
C LEU A 119 -0.03 19.27 7.79
N ALA A 120 -0.97 18.35 7.66
CA ALA A 120 -1.96 18.31 6.59
C ALA A 120 -3.41 18.47 7.05
N ALA A 121 -3.68 18.81 8.33
CA ALA A 121 -5.01 19.00 8.93
C ALA A 121 -6.18 19.02 7.91
N ASP A 122 -6.36 20.14 7.20
CA ASP A 122 -7.32 20.30 6.09
C ASP A 122 -6.63 20.72 4.77
N LYS A 123 -5.42 20.22 4.54
CA LYS A 123 -4.47 20.73 3.56
C LYS A 123 -4.15 19.67 2.51
N THR A 124 -3.98 20.10 1.26
CA THR A 124 -3.64 19.20 0.14
C THR A 124 -2.18 18.74 0.19
N TYR A 125 -1.87 17.61 -0.47
CA TYR A 125 -0.47 17.16 -0.63
C TYR A 125 0.46 18.28 -1.13
N ARG A 126 0.00 19.07 -2.12
CA ARG A 126 0.79 20.18 -2.70
C ARG A 126 1.28 21.18 -1.66
N SER A 127 0.50 21.41 -0.61
CA SER A 127 0.81 22.39 0.43
C SER A 127 1.81 21.86 1.48
N ILE A 128 1.94 20.54 1.63
CA ILE A 128 2.82 19.93 2.63
C ILE A 128 4.05 19.25 2.04
N GLN A 129 4.08 18.99 0.73
CA GLN A 129 5.12 18.18 0.09
C GLN A 129 6.55 18.63 0.42
N LEU A 130 6.80 19.94 0.52
CA LEU A 130 8.14 20.47 0.82
C LEU A 130 8.60 20.18 2.26
N LYS A 131 7.65 19.89 3.17
CA LYS A 131 7.90 19.55 4.58
C LYS A 131 8.01 18.05 4.83
N LEU A 132 7.70 17.22 3.82
CA LEU A 132 7.83 15.77 3.92
C LEU A 132 9.31 15.34 3.81
N PRO A 133 9.70 14.22 4.45
CA PRO A 133 11.02 13.64 4.26
C PRO A 133 11.34 13.40 2.78
N ARG A 134 12.62 13.46 2.44
CA ARG A 134 13.10 13.15 1.08
C ARG A 134 12.65 11.75 0.65
N GLU A 135 12.87 10.76 1.51
CA GLU A 135 12.47 9.37 1.30
C GLU A 135 10.98 9.23 0.96
N THR A 136 10.10 9.93 1.68
CA THR A 136 8.65 9.88 1.44
C THR A 136 8.26 10.48 0.09
N LYS A 137 8.89 11.57 -0.33
CA LYS A 137 8.66 12.15 -1.66
C LYS A 137 9.12 11.19 -2.75
N ASP A 138 10.30 10.60 -2.59
CA ASP A 138 10.87 9.64 -3.54
C ASP A 138 10.01 8.35 -3.59
N TYR A 139 9.49 7.90 -2.44
CA TYR A 139 8.51 6.80 -2.36
C TYR A 139 7.25 7.09 -3.17
N ILE A 140 6.60 8.24 -2.95
CA ILE A 140 5.38 8.62 -3.67
C ILE A 140 5.64 8.70 -5.18
N ALA A 141 6.79 9.25 -5.59
CA ALA A 141 7.16 9.32 -6.99
C ALA A 141 7.31 7.92 -7.62
N ARG A 142 7.97 6.98 -6.93
CA ARG A 142 8.13 5.59 -7.39
C ARG A 142 6.78 4.87 -7.50
N VAL A 143 5.94 4.94 -6.46
CA VAL A 143 4.61 4.32 -6.48
C VAL A 143 3.77 4.90 -7.63
N SER A 144 3.80 6.22 -7.83
CA SER A 144 3.04 6.86 -8.91
C SER A 144 3.48 6.37 -10.29
N ALA A 145 4.80 6.30 -10.52
CA ALA A 145 5.35 5.80 -11.78
C ALA A 145 4.97 4.34 -12.05
N PHE A 146 5.11 3.46 -11.06
CA PHE A 146 4.73 2.05 -11.21
C PHE A 146 3.23 1.87 -11.41
N TYR A 147 2.40 2.66 -10.73
CA TYR A 147 0.96 2.60 -10.91
C TYR A 147 0.55 2.99 -12.33
N GLU A 148 1.14 4.05 -12.87
CA GLU A 148 0.87 4.53 -14.23
C GLU A 148 1.37 3.53 -15.28
N GLU A 149 2.54 2.93 -15.08
CA GLU A 149 3.05 1.80 -15.88
C GLU A 149 2.05 0.65 -15.92
N TYR A 150 1.55 0.21 -14.76
CA TYR A 150 0.61 -0.90 -14.72
C TYR A 150 -0.75 -0.58 -15.35
N ILE A 151 -1.24 0.66 -15.22
CA ILE A 151 -2.47 1.09 -15.92
C ILE A 151 -2.27 0.95 -17.44
N GLN A 152 -1.15 1.46 -17.96
CA GLN A 152 -0.85 1.38 -19.39
C GLN A 152 -0.74 -0.07 -19.88
N GLU A 153 -0.12 -0.95 -19.09
CA GLU A 153 -0.07 -2.38 -19.40
C GLU A 153 -1.47 -3.02 -19.45
N GLN A 154 -2.35 -2.72 -18.50
CA GLN A 154 -3.71 -3.26 -18.50
C GLN A 154 -4.53 -2.75 -19.69
N THR A 155 -4.39 -1.47 -20.05
CA THR A 155 -5.06 -0.89 -21.23
C THR A 155 -4.64 -1.60 -22.52
N LYS A 156 -3.33 -1.73 -22.76
CA LYS A 156 -2.79 -2.42 -23.95
C LYS A 156 -3.26 -3.87 -24.05
N ARG A 157 -3.31 -4.59 -22.92
CA ARG A 157 -3.79 -5.98 -22.86
C ARG A 157 -5.27 -6.08 -23.25
N ARG A 158 -6.11 -5.16 -22.75
CA ARG A 158 -7.54 -5.12 -23.08
C ARG A 158 -7.76 -4.84 -24.57
N GLU A 159 -7.06 -3.86 -25.13
CA GLU A 159 -7.12 -3.52 -26.56
C GLU A 159 -6.70 -4.70 -27.44
N SER A 160 -5.62 -5.40 -27.06
CA SER A 160 -5.14 -6.59 -27.79
C SER A 160 -6.11 -7.77 -27.75
N THR A 161 -6.95 -7.86 -26.71
CA THR A 161 -7.94 -8.95 -26.55
C THR A 161 -9.23 -8.68 -27.34
N HIS A 162 -9.52 -7.42 -27.68
CA HIS A 162 -10.71 -7.02 -28.47
C HIS A 162 -10.41 -6.85 -29.97
N ALA A 163 -9.15 -7.04 -30.38
CA ALA A 163 -8.72 -6.93 -31.78
C ALA A 163 -8.79 -8.25 -32.57
N VAL A 164 -9.53 -9.25 -32.06
CA VAL A 164 -9.67 -10.60 -32.63
C VAL A 164 -11.13 -10.92 -32.91
#